data_AF-B8G8C9-F1
#
_entry.id   AF-B8G8C9-F1
#
_cell.length_a   1.000
_cell.length_b   1.000
_cell.length_c   1.000
_cell.angle_alpha   90.00
_cell.angle_beta   90.00
_cell.angle_gamma   90.00
#
_symmetry.space_group_name_H-M   'P 1'
#
loop_
_entity.id
_entity.type
_entity.pdbx_description
1 polymer ?
#
loop_
_entity_poly.entity_id
_entity_poly.type
_entity_poly.pdbx_seq_one_letter_code
_entity_poly.pdbx_strand_id
1 'polypeptide(L)'
;MAQRNAFKTNTSFFRMLAVGAVGARAVQQYLNSLGHEIVELERGSLATRIWRDVKRKRVRIPDLCCTRCGVRIESRAKTNADLSMSHSPSDAERAWDYGMLDSDWVAFPILSADESVWSAGGLHEQRSLWRERTLTTWHVEGWINLFTVESFRCVAPKQLKPKGVSEGSEVQVKWKARFAPSSGRVVAANGGRLDYLLDNDPSKPRHFRLATDERPFLAAGDYFQLNQVLAGQVEPMTTAASRCVGGCDTGKILQMLASRERTVRFTGCKLARLARAAGLVNEVRALAEDSEEDAYVRMEAKSYLCEVAGDSADDQFRAILLGHADEQMRLEASVTLAETRTPTSFDLLRTVLEDATQPLFLRSACAWAIGCHGTRDAAQVLVQAFADVAPEIREEALIALADLGAVGFDALLRGLEASSAAIAAGAAETLRRIRGAPAKDIAALAERSSSTWPTWTLAHLSKDAVAPYVAALQSKRPDVHYAISVLWNFLESWIANDWTPRATP
;
A
#
# COMPACT_ATOMS: atom_id res chain seq x y z
N MET A 1 35.59 17.90 -8.45
CA MET A 1 34.14 17.69 -8.36
C MET A 1 33.90 16.23 -8.03
N ALA A 2 33.43 15.91 -6.83
CA ALA A 2 33.15 14.53 -6.46
C ALA A 2 31.93 14.01 -7.26
N GLN A 3 32.13 12.96 -8.04
CA GLN A 3 31.09 12.26 -8.78
C GLN A 3 30.04 11.71 -7.79
N ARG A 4 28.80 12.20 -7.94
CA ARG A 4 27.61 11.75 -7.22
C ARG A 4 27.19 10.36 -7.72
N ASN A 5 27.58 9.30 -7.02
CA ASN A 5 27.22 7.92 -7.38
C ASN A 5 26.45 7.21 -6.26
N ALA A 6 25.25 7.70 -5.91
CA ALA A 6 24.31 6.93 -5.08
C ALA A 6 22.85 7.26 -5.44
N PHE A 7 22.47 7.06 -6.70
CA PHE A 7 21.05 6.94 -7.03
C PHE A 7 20.57 5.57 -6.52
N LYS A 8 19.62 5.56 -5.57
CA LYS A 8 18.85 4.34 -5.28
C LYS A 8 18.16 3.92 -6.58
N THR A 9 18.42 2.71 -7.05
CA THR A 9 17.73 2.16 -8.22
C THR A 9 16.23 2.10 -7.93
N ASN A 10 15.38 2.21 -8.95
CA ASN A 10 13.92 2.08 -8.80
C ASN A 10 13.55 0.79 -8.05
N THR A 11 14.29 -0.30 -8.28
CA THR A 11 14.14 -1.58 -7.58
C THR A 11 14.39 -1.47 -6.07
N SER A 12 15.52 -0.86 -5.66
CA SER A 12 15.85 -0.72 -4.23
C SER A 12 14.85 0.18 -3.49
N PHE A 13 14.34 1.21 -4.16
CA PHE A 13 13.31 2.10 -3.62
C PHE A 13 11.97 1.38 -3.49
N PHE A 14 11.53 0.67 -4.55
CA PHE A 14 10.32 -0.14 -4.51
C PHE A 14 10.37 -1.21 -3.40
N ARG A 15 11.54 -1.83 -3.19
CA ARG A 15 11.74 -2.79 -2.10
C ARG A 15 11.44 -2.17 -0.73
N MET A 16 11.87 -0.92 -0.49
CA MET A 16 11.57 -0.22 0.77
C MET A 16 10.08 0.06 0.94
N LEU A 17 9.38 0.44 -0.14
CA LEU A 17 7.93 0.63 -0.11
C LEU A 17 7.20 -0.69 0.16
N ALA A 18 7.63 -1.78 -0.47
CA ALA A 18 7.06 -3.11 -0.26
C ALA A 18 7.24 -3.57 1.20
N VAL A 19 8.41 -3.36 1.80
CA VAL A 19 8.66 -3.65 3.23
C VAL A 19 7.70 -2.86 4.12
N GLY A 20 7.53 -1.56 3.87
CA GLY A 20 6.58 -0.72 4.61
C GLY A 20 5.15 -1.23 4.51
N ALA A 21 4.67 -1.42 3.27
CA ALA A 21 3.31 -1.87 3.00
C ALA A 21 2.99 -3.25 3.57
N VAL A 22 3.88 -4.23 3.37
CA VAL A 22 3.68 -5.59 3.91
C VAL A 22 3.69 -5.56 5.44
N GLY A 23 4.60 -4.80 6.04
CA GLY A 23 4.66 -4.67 7.50
C GLY A 23 3.43 -4.00 8.10
N ALA A 24 2.96 -2.88 7.52
CA ALA A 24 1.74 -2.22 7.96
C ALA A 24 0.49 -3.12 7.84
N ARG A 25 0.37 -3.90 6.75
CA ARG A 25 -0.69 -4.91 6.58
C ARG A 25 -0.61 -6.02 7.64
N ALA A 26 0.60 -6.47 7.99
CA ALA A 26 0.80 -7.45 9.04
C ALA A 26 0.38 -6.91 10.42
N VAL A 27 0.74 -5.67 10.73
CA VAL A 27 0.34 -4.99 11.98
C VAL A 27 -1.18 -4.84 12.04
N GLN A 28 -1.81 -4.41 10.95
CA GLN A 28 -3.27 -4.34 10.83
C GLN A 28 -3.92 -5.69 11.12
N GLN A 29 -3.47 -6.77 10.48
CA GLN A 29 -4.02 -8.11 10.69
C GLN A 29 -3.83 -8.60 12.13
N TYR A 30 -2.64 -8.39 12.70
CA TYR A 30 -2.34 -8.78 14.08
C TYR A 30 -3.22 -8.05 15.09
N LEU A 31 -3.30 -6.72 15.00
CA LEU A 31 -4.13 -5.92 15.92
C LEU A 31 -5.62 -6.22 15.74
N ASN A 32 -6.11 -6.48 14.52
CA ASN A 32 -7.49 -6.91 14.30
C ASN A 32 -7.80 -8.23 15.03
N SER A 33 -6.84 -9.17 15.09
CA SER A 33 -6.98 -10.40 15.89
C SER A 33 -7.10 -10.15 17.41
N LEU A 34 -6.64 -8.98 17.89
CA LEU A 34 -6.75 -8.52 19.27
C LEU A 34 -8.00 -7.65 19.53
N GLY A 35 -8.95 -7.65 18.58
CA GLY A 35 -10.24 -6.96 18.71
C GLY A 35 -10.25 -5.52 18.21
N HIS A 36 -9.16 -5.03 17.61
CA HIS A 36 -9.15 -3.72 16.97
C HIS A 36 -9.90 -3.74 15.64
N GLU A 37 -10.21 -2.54 15.15
CA GLU A 37 -10.63 -2.32 13.76
C GLU A 37 -9.67 -1.30 13.17
N ILE A 38 -8.56 -1.81 12.64
CA ILE A 38 -7.46 -0.99 12.15
C ILE A 38 -7.70 -0.57 10.70
N VAL A 39 -7.66 0.74 10.49
CA VAL A 39 -7.70 1.37 9.18
C VAL A 39 -6.38 2.09 8.90
N GLU A 40 -6.11 2.33 7.62
CA GLU A 40 -5.03 3.22 7.22
C GLU A 40 -5.33 4.64 7.71
N LEU A 41 -4.33 5.30 8.32
CA LEU A 41 -4.39 6.70 8.70
C LEU A 41 -3.61 7.54 7.67
N GLU A 42 -2.32 7.25 7.45
CA GLU A 42 -1.53 7.83 6.37
C GLU A 42 -1.81 7.11 5.04
N ARG A 43 -2.39 7.84 4.08
CA ARG A 43 -2.76 7.31 2.76
C ARG A 43 -1.55 6.72 2.02
N GLY A 44 -1.65 5.44 1.66
CA GLY A 44 -0.61 4.70 0.96
C GLY A 44 0.34 3.90 1.85
N SER A 45 0.20 3.94 3.18
CA SER A 45 0.94 3.08 4.12
C SER A 45 0.77 1.57 3.87
N LEU A 46 -0.36 1.15 3.29
CA LEU A 46 -0.68 -0.26 2.97
C LEU A 46 -0.37 -0.64 1.51
N ALA A 47 0.17 0.28 0.71
CA ALA A 47 0.41 0.09 -0.71
C ALA A 47 1.82 0.56 -1.13
N THR A 48 2.26 0.16 -2.32
CA THR A 48 3.58 0.56 -2.86
C THR A 48 3.49 1.69 -3.88
N ARG A 49 2.28 2.22 -4.10
CA ARG A 49 1.99 3.20 -5.13
C ARG A 49 2.47 4.59 -4.71
N ILE A 50 3.25 5.23 -5.57
CA ILE A 50 3.77 6.58 -5.34
C ILE A 50 3.99 7.30 -6.67
N TRP A 51 3.59 8.57 -6.74
CA TRP A 51 3.95 9.47 -7.84
C TRP A 51 5.31 10.09 -7.55
N ARG A 52 6.39 9.34 -7.80
CA ARG A 52 7.76 9.65 -7.34
C ARG A 52 8.22 11.09 -7.58
N ASP A 53 7.88 11.67 -8.73
CA ASP A 53 8.40 12.97 -9.15
C ASP A 53 7.66 14.16 -8.50
N VAL A 54 6.46 13.91 -7.98
CA VAL A 54 5.63 14.93 -7.32
C VAL A 54 5.56 14.68 -5.82
N LYS A 55 5.41 13.42 -5.41
CA LYS A 55 5.26 13.01 -4.03
C LYS A 55 6.50 13.35 -3.22
N ARG A 56 6.34 14.33 -2.33
CA ARG A 56 7.36 14.68 -1.34
C ARG A 56 7.10 13.91 -0.04
N LYS A 57 8.16 13.69 0.73
CA LYS A 57 8.07 13.14 2.09
C LYS A 57 7.27 14.13 2.92
N ARG A 58 6.07 13.72 3.35
CA ARG A 58 5.17 14.56 4.15
C ARG A 58 5.68 14.67 5.59
N VAL A 59 5.01 15.55 6.33
CA VAL A 59 4.96 15.50 7.79
C VAL A 59 4.57 14.10 8.23
N ARG A 60 5.30 13.51 9.19
CA ARG A 60 5.01 12.16 9.69
C ARG A 60 3.65 12.16 10.41
N ILE A 61 2.74 11.33 9.93
CA ILE A 61 1.49 10.95 10.59
C ILE A 61 1.62 9.45 10.83
N PRO A 62 1.14 8.90 11.96
CA PRO A 62 1.15 7.45 12.15
C PRO A 62 0.48 6.72 10.97
N ASP A 63 1.07 5.61 10.54
CA ASP A 63 0.56 4.81 9.41
C ASP A 63 -0.91 4.39 9.58
N LEU A 64 -1.30 3.97 10.79
CA LEU A 64 -2.56 3.29 11.06
C LEU A 64 -3.31 3.94 12.24
N CYS A 65 -4.63 3.74 12.29
CA CYS A 65 -5.43 4.02 13.49
C CYS A 65 -6.54 3.01 13.70
N CYS A 66 -6.99 2.85 14.95
CA CYS A 66 -8.14 2.01 15.29
C CYS A 66 -9.42 2.83 15.35
N THR A 67 -10.46 2.45 14.61
CA THR A 67 -11.77 3.13 14.69
C THR A 67 -12.50 2.84 16.00
N ARG A 68 -12.17 1.74 16.69
CA ARG A 68 -12.84 1.34 17.94
C ARG A 68 -12.31 2.03 19.18
N CYS A 69 -11.00 2.22 19.29
CA CYS A 69 -10.36 2.83 20.49
C CYS A 69 -9.54 4.10 20.20
N GLY A 70 -9.41 4.50 18.93
CA GLY A 70 -8.74 5.75 18.55
C GLY A 70 -7.21 5.71 18.67
N VAL A 71 -6.62 4.56 19.04
CA VAL A 71 -5.16 4.43 19.10
C VAL A 71 -4.56 4.59 17.71
N ARG A 72 -3.44 5.31 17.64
CA ARG A 72 -2.67 5.51 16.41
C ARG A 72 -1.39 4.69 16.47
N ILE A 73 -1.01 4.10 15.35
CA ILE A 73 0.09 3.14 15.29
C ILE A 73 1.00 3.48 14.11
N GLU A 74 2.29 3.61 14.39
CA GLU A 74 3.34 3.68 13.38
C GLU A 74 3.93 2.29 13.13
N SER A 75 3.96 1.84 11.87
CA SER A 75 4.57 0.58 11.47
C SER A 75 6.03 0.78 11.04
N ARG A 76 6.95 0.24 11.82
CA ARG A 76 8.39 0.27 11.56
C ARG A 76 8.88 -1.09 11.12
N ALA A 77 8.43 -1.52 9.95
CA ALA A 77 8.86 -2.78 9.34
C ALA A 77 10.38 -2.84 9.14
N LYS A 78 10.99 -4.00 9.45
CA LYS A 78 12.44 -4.21 9.33
C LYS A 78 12.75 -5.50 8.61
N THR A 79 13.87 -5.54 7.90
CA THR A 79 14.45 -6.78 7.39
C THR A 79 15.52 -7.36 8.30
N ASN A 80 15.84 -6.68 9.41
CA ASN A 80 16.74 -7.13 10.45
C ASN A 80 16.07 -6.87 11.80
N ALA A 81 16.20 -7.81 12.73
CA ALA A 81 15.64 -7.68 14.08
C ALA A 81 16.38 -6.58 14.88
N ASP A 82 15.90 -5.34 14.80
CA ASP A 82 16.35 -4.23 15.63
C ASP A 82 15.30 -3.14 15.89
N LEU A 83 15.50 -2.39 16.98
CA LEU A 83 14.73 -1.21 17.31
C LEU A 83 15.43 0.03 16.78
N SER A 84 15.35 0.24 15.46
CA SER A 84 15.89 1.43 14.80
C SER A 84 14.80 2.29 14.18
N MET A 85 15.00 3.61 14.13
CA MET A 85 14.11 4.53 13.42
C MET A 85 14.90 5.64 12.73
N SER A 86 14.38 6.16 11.62
CA SER A 86 14.93 7.35 11.00
C SER A 86 14.61 8.58 11.84
N HIS A 87 15.57 9.48 11.99
CA HIS A 87 15.49 10.68 12.82
C HIS A 87 16.27 11.82 12.16
N SER A 88 15.84 13.06 12.33
CA SER A 88 16.63 14.23 11.97
C SER A 88 16.88 15.06 13.23
N PRO A 89 18.15 15.37 13.55
CA PRO A 89 18.47 16.26 14.66
C PRO A 89 18.26 17.74 14.30
N SER A 90 18.16 18.06 13.00
CA SER A 90 18.10 19.44 12.50
C SER A 90 16.75 19.83 11.91
N ASP A 91 15.82 18.89 11.80
CA ASP A 91 14.49 19.10 11.24
C ASP A 91 13.48 18.42 12.17
N ALA A 92 12.77 19.24 12.95
CA ALA A 92 11.82 18.77 13.96
C ALA A 92 10.73 17.90 13.33
N GLU A 93 10.24 18.23 12.12
CA GLU A 93 9.20 17.48 11.41
C GLU A 93 9.66 16.07 10.99
N ARG A 94 10.98 15.85 11.03
CA ARG A 94 11.62 14.57 10.74
C ARG A 94 12.17 13.87 11.99
N ALA A 95 11.86 14.36 13.18
CA ALA A 95 12.08 13.61 14.41
C ALA A 95 11.38 12.24 14.34
N TRP A 96 11.86 11.26 15.10
CA TRP A 96 11.34 9.89 14.99
C TRP A 96 9.89 9.78 15.51
N ASP A 97 9.54 10.66 16.44
CA ASP A 97 8.28 10.78 17.16
C ASP A 97 7.48 12.04 16.81
N TYR A 98 7.84 12.74 15.74
CA TYR A 98 7.13 13.94 15.35
C TYR A 98 5.62 13.67 15.19
N GLY A 99 4.79 14.51 15.82
CA GLY A 99 3.34 14.38 15.77
C GLY A 99 2.77 13.16 16.50
N MET A 100 3.58 12.38 17.22
CA MET A 100 3.12 11.25 18.02
C MET A 100 2.92 11.64 19.49
N LEU A 101 1.87 11.11 20.10
CA LEU A 101 1.55 11.20 21.51
C LEU A 101 2.20 10.04 22.26
N ASP A 102 2.41 10.21 23.57
CA ASP A 102 2.93 9.15 24.45
C ASP A 102 2.09 7.86 24.39
N SER A 103 0.78 8.01 24.19
CA SER A 103 -0.19 6.91 24.06
C SER A 103 -0.19 6.21 22.70
N ASP A 104 0.46 6.77 21.69
CA ASP A 104 0.54 6.12 20.37
C ASP A 104 1.49 4.93 20.42
N TRP A 105 1.32 4.02 19.46
CA TRP A 105 2.07 2.78 19.41
C TRP A 105 3.06 2.76 18.25
N VAL A 106 4.19 2.10 18.46
CA VAL A 106 5.16 1.79 17.40
C VAL A 106 5.26 0.27 17.30
N ALA A 107 4.99 -0.26 16.11
CA ALA A 107 5.02 -1.68 15.81
C ALA A 107 6.27 -2.04 15.01
N PHE A 108 6.95 -3.14 15.37
CA PHE A 108 8.13 -3.63 14.67
C PHE A 108 7.89 -5.04 14.11
N PRO A 109 7.20 -5.17 12.95
CA PRO A 109 7.19 -6.42 12.22
C PRO A 109 8.55 -6.67 11.55
N ILE A 110 9.10 -7.87 11.73
CA ILE A 110 10.32 -8.30 11.06
C ILE A 110 9.92 -9.08 9.81
N LEU A 111 10.50 -8.74 8.67
CA LEU A 111 10.19 -9.33 7.38
C LEU A 111 11.40 -10.01 6.76
N SER A 112 11.18 -11.18 6.17
CA SER A 112 12.10 -11.82 5.24
C SER A 112 11.53 -11.87 3.84
N ALA A 113 12.40 -12.17 2.88
CA ALA A 113 12.10 -12.17 1.46
C ALA A 113 12.65 -13.43 0.80
N ASP A 114 11.78 -14.16 0.12
CA ASP A 114 12.14 -15.22 -0.81
C ASP A 114 12.16 -14.64 -2.22
N GLU A 115 13.32 -14.65 -2.87
CA GLU A 115 13.52 -14.05 -4.19
C GLU A 115 13.76 -15.13 -5.25
N SER A 116 12.94 -15.10 -6.30
CA SER A 116 13.21 -15.83 -7.54
C SER A 116 13.54 -14.85 -8.65
N VAL A 117 14.69 -15.07 -9.30
CA VAL A 117 15.17 -14.25 -10.40
C VAL A 117 15.25 -15.12 -11.63
N TRP A 118 14.57 -14.68 -12.68
CA TRP A 118 14.76 -15.19 -14.03
C TRP A 118 15.44 -14.12 -14.85
N SER A 119 16.52 -14.47 -15.55
CA SER A 119 17.20 -13.55 -16.46
C SER A 119 17.57 -14.26 -17.75
N ALA A 120 17.41 -13.56 -18.87
CA ALA A 120 17.84 -14.02 -20.19
C ALA A 120 18.48 -12.86 -20.94
N GLY A 121 19.60 -13.11 -21.61
CA GLY A 121 20.26 -12.10 -22.40
C GLY A 121 21.22 -12.67 -23.43
N GLY A 122 21.64 -11.80 -24.34
CA GLY A 122 22.56 -12.15 -25.41
C GLY A 122 23.19 -10.91 -26.04
N LEU A 123 24.33 -11.10 -26.69
CA LEU A 123 25.01 -10.09 -27.50
C LEU A 123 25.03 -10.59 -28.94
N HIS A 124 24.48 -9.78 -29.85
CA HIS A 124 24.59 -10.01 -31.28
C HIS A 124 25.27 -8.80 -31.92
N GLU A 125 26.45 -9.01 -32.49
CA GLU A 125 27.33 -7.93 -32.97
C GLU A 125 27.56 -6.86 -31.89
N GLN A 126 27.00 -5.66 -32.05
CA GLN A 126 27.08 -4.55 -31.10
C GLN A 126 25.79 -4.33 -30.30
N ARG A 127 24.77 -5.20 -30.43
CA ARG A 127 23.48 -5.08 -29.73
C ARG A 127 23.38 -6.09 -28.60
N SER A 128 23.26 -5.62 -27.37
CA SER A 128 22.94 -6.46 -26.21
C SER A 128 21.45 -6.37 -25.88
N LEU A 129 20.84 -7.51 -25.59
CA LEU A 129 19.50 -7.61 -25.00
C LEU A 129 19.64 -8.26 -23.63
N TRP A 130 19.03 -7.66 -22.61
CA TRP A 130 18.92 -8.22 -21.26
C TRP A 130 17.47 -8.13 -20.79
N ARG A 131 16.96 -9.23 -20.25
CA ARG A 131 15.65 -9.32 -19.60
C ARG A 131 15.86 -9.89 -18.22
N GLU A 132 15.20 -9.29 -17.25
CA GLU A 132 15.18 -9.78 -15.87
C GLU A 132 13.75 -9.70 -15.34
N ARG A 133 13.33 -10.75 -14.63
CA ARG A 133 12.10 -10.79 -13.86
C ARG A 133 12.46 -11.22 -12.46
N THR A 134 12.21 -10.33 -11.52
CA THR A 134 12.43 -10.56 -10.09
C THR A 134 11.09 -10.63 -9.39
N LEU A 135 10.80 -11.79 -8.79
CA LEU A 135 9.62 -12.01 -7.96
C LEU A 135 10.08 -12.17 -6.52
N THR A 136 9.60 -11.28 -5.66
CA THR A 136 9.89 -11.29 -4.22
C THR A 136 8.62 -11.65 -3.45
N THR A 137 8.67 -12.72 -2.66
CA THR A 137 7.61 -13.07 -1.71
C THR A 137 8.06 -12.64 -0.32
N TRP A 138 7.25 -11.81 0.34
CA TRP A 138 7.56 -11.29 1.67
C TRP A 138 6.84 -12.09 2.74
N HIS A 139 7.56 -12.39 3.82
CA HIS A 139 7.04 -13.13 4.98
C HIS A 139 7.26 -12.33 6.25
N VAL A 140 6.26 -12.34 7.15
CA VAL A 140 6.41 -11.81 8.50
C VAL A 140 7.01 -12.89 9.38
N GLU A 141 8.11 -12.57 10.04
CA GLU A 141 8.86 -13.52 10.86
C GLU A 141 8.48 -13.42 12.34
N GLY A 142 7.69 -14.36 12.81
CA GLY A 142 7.40 -14.54 14.23
C GLY A 142 6.61 -13.39 14.84
N TRP A 143 7.07 -12.89 15.98
CA TRP A 143 6.35 -11.94 16.83
C TRP A 143 6.43 -10.50 16.33
N ILE A 144 5.30 -9.79 16.36
CA ILE A 144 5.25 -8.34 16.13
C ILE A 144 5.34 -7.64 17.49
N ASN A 145 6.45 -6.95 17.72
CA ASN A 145 6.66 -6.21 18.97
C ASN A 145 5.96 -4.86 18.91
N LEU A 146 5.16 -4.55 19.94
CA LEU A 146 4.46 -3.29 20.10
C LEU A 146 5.06 -2.52 21.28
N PHE A 147 5.19 -1.22 21.14
CA PHE A 147 5.73 -0.32 22.16
C PHE A 147 4.88 0.94 22.21
N THR A 148 4.77 1.57 23.37
CA THR A 148 4.24 2.93 23.44
C THR A 148 5.33 3.92 23.05
N VAL A 149 4.97 5.07 22.49
CA VAL A 149 5.92 6.16 22.24
C VAL A 149 6.54 6.67 23.54
N GLU A 150 5.77 6.70 24.63
CA GLU A 150 6.26 7.00 25.98
C GLU A 150 7.46 6.13 26.36
N SER A 151 7.36 4.81 26.15
CA SER A 151 8.43 3.87 26.51
C SER A 151 9.74 4.17 25.78
N PHE A 152 9.66 4.63 24.52
CA PHE A 152 10.81 5.07 23.76
C PHE A 152 11.36 6.41 24.23
N ARG A 153 10.50 7.37 24.59
CA ARG A 153 10.91 8.70 25.09
C ARG A 153 11.63 8.64 26.44
N CYS A 154 11.26 7.67 27.29
CA CYS A 154 11.93 7.42 28.56
C CYS A 154 13.39 6.96 28.43
N VAL A 155 13.83 6.58 27.22
CA VAL A 155 15.21 6.13 26.96
C VAL A 155 15.82 6.94 25.83
N ALA A 156 16.91 7.67 26.13
CA ALA A 156 17.68 8.36 25.10
C ALA A 156 18.26 7.34 24.09
N PRO A 157 17.90 7.43 22.79
CA PRO A 157 18.45 6.52 21.79
C PRO A 157 19.93 6.76 21.55
N LYS A 158 20.62 5.72 21.09
CA LYS A 158 21.93 5.88 20.46
C LYS A 158 21.75 6.41 19.04
N GLN A 159 22.24 7.61 18.76
CA GLN A 159 22.33 8.13 17.41
C GLN A 159 23.47 7.44 16.64
N LEU A 160 23.15 6.90 15.47
CA LEU A 160 24.10 6.29 14.56
C LEU A 160 24.68 7.36 13.62
N LYS A 161 25.93 7.14 13.19
CA LYS A 161 26.56 8.01 12.18
C LYS A 161 25.75 7.93 10.87
N PRO A 162 25.61 9.05 10.12
CA PRO A 162 24.98 9.04 8.80
C PRO A 162 25.64 7.98 7.90
N LYS A 163 24.84 7.23 7.13
CA LYS A 163 25.35 6.18 6.23
C LYS A 163 26.05 6.72 4.97
N GLY A 164 26.05 8.03 4.75
CA GLY A 164 26.83 8.69 3.68
C GLY A 164 26.47 10.17 3.56
N VAL A 165 27.26 10.92 2.77
CA VAL A 165 27.09 12.37 2.51
C VAL A 165 25.90 12.66 1.57
N SER A 166 25.27 11.63 1.00
CA SER A 166 24.20 11.71 0.00
C SER A 166 22.78 11.48 0.53
N GLU A 167 22.65 10.94 1.74
CA GLU A 167 21.40 11.03 2.50
C GLU A 167 21.44 12.39 3.20
N GLY A 168 20.34 13.16 3.23
CA GLY A 168 20.33 14.48 3.85
C GLY A 168 20.67 14.45 5.36
N SER A 169 20.23 15.43 6.13
CA SER A 169 20.43 15.46 7.59
C SER A 169 19.81 14.29 8.39
N GLU A 170 19.21 13.30 7.72
CA GLU A 170 18.60 12.13 8.35
C GLU A 170 19.65 11.12 8.83
N VAL A 171 19.58 10.81 10.13
CA VAL A 171 20.34 9.78 10.82
C VAL A 171 19.42 8.64 11.25
N GLN A 172 20.01 7.56 11.76
CA GLN A 172 19.26 6.51 12.44
C GLN A 172 19.45 6.62 13.94
N VAL A 173 18.38 6.48 14.70
CA VAL A 173 18.41 6.27 16.15
C VAL A 173 18.14 4.81 16.46
N LYS A 174 18.80 4.26 17.50
CA LYS A 174 18.68 2.85 17.87
C LYS A 174 18.61 2.66 19.39
N TRP A 175 17.74 1.76 19.82
CA TRP A 175 17.64 1.26 21.18
C TRP A 175 18.17 -0.17 21.26
N LYS A 176 18.75 -0.55 22.40
CA LYS A 176 19.23 -1.91 22.65
C LYS A 176 18.04 -2.83 22.92
N ALA A 177 18.02 -3.96 22.23
CA ALA A 177 17.03 -5.01 22.42
C ALA A 177 17.64 -6.37 22.08
N ARG A 178 17.17 -7.41 22.77
CA ARG A 178 17.53 -8.82 22.60
C ARG A 178 16.33 -9.54 22.02
N PHE A 179 16.36 -9.75 20.71
CA PHE A 179 15.34 -10.48 19.98
C PHE A 179 15.58 -12.00 20.11
N ALA A 180 14.50 -12.76 20.27
CA ALA A 180 14.54 -14.20 20.32
C ALA A 180 14.94 -14.78 18.94
N PRO A 181 15.94 -15.67 18.87
CA PRO A 181 16.36 -16.26 17.59
C PRO A 181 15.44 -17.41 17.12
N SER A 182 14.53 -17.88 17.96
CA SER A 182 13.51 -18.90 17.70
C SER A 182 12.49 -18.89 18.85
N SER A 183 11.46 -19.72 18.78
CA SER A 183 10.54 -19.96 19.92
C SER A 183 11.23 -20.75 21.04
N GLY A 184 10.76 -20.55 22.27
CA GLY A 184 11.36 -21.16 23.45
C GLY A 184 10.69 -20.74 24.76
N ARG A 185 11.36 -21.03 25.89
CA ARG A 185 10.94 -20.55 27.21
C ARG A 185 12.09 -19.99 28.03
N VAL A 186 11.77 -19.04 28.90
CA VAL A 186 12.69 -18.51 29.90
C VAL A 186 12.85 -19.52 31.03
N VAL A 187 14.10 -19.79 31.39
CA VAL A 187 14.46 -20.66 32.51
C VAL A 187 14.68 -19.83 33.77
N ALA A 188 15.42 -18.73 33.64
CA ALA A 188 15.70 -17.82 34.73
C ALA A 188 15.94 -16.40 34.19
N ALA A 189 15.50 -15.40 34.93
CA ALA A 189 15.73 -13.99 34.62
C ALA A 189 16.18 -13.28 35.90
N ASN A 190 17.42 -12.82 35.91
CA ASN A 190 18.09 -12.20 37.04
C ASN A 190 18.63 -10.84 36.58
N GLY A 191 18.89 -9.90 37.50
CA GLY A 191 19.25 -8.49 37.22
C GLY A 191 20.57 -8.20 36.47
N GLY A 192 21.02 -9.12 35.62
CA GLY A 192 22.16 -8.98 34.71
C GLY A 192 22.29 -10.15 33.72
N ARG A 193 21.36 -11.11 33.70
CA ARG A 193 21.42 -12.32 32.86
C ARG A 193 20.03 -12.91 32.65
N LEU A 194 19.77 -13.37 31.43
CA LEU A 194 18.59 -14.16 31.09
C LEU A 194 19.06 -15.52 30.54
N ASP A 195 18.55 -16.59 31.13
CA ASP A 195 18.75 -17.97 30.72
C ASP A 195 17.46 -18.50 30.08
N TYR A 196 17.57 -19.19 28.94
CA TYR A 196 16.44 -19.68 28.17
C TYR A 196 16.76 -21.00 27.46
N LEU A 197 15.70 -21.69 27.04
CA LEU A 197 15.75 -22.87 26.18
C LEU A 197 15.02 -22.56 24.88
N LEU A 198 15.50 -23.11 23.77
CA LEU A 198 14.81 -23.04 22.49
C LEU A 198 14.06 -24.34 22.23
N ASP A 199 12.88 -24.25 21.62
CA ASP A 199 12.05 -25.42 21.36
C ASP A 199 12.71 -26.41 20.37
N ASN A 200 13.56 -25.89 19.48
CA ASN A 200 14.32 -26.69 18.52
C ASN A 200 15.60 -27.32 19.11
N ASP A 201 15.98 -26.97 20.34
CA ASP A 201 17.19 -27.46 21.02
C ASP A 201 16.98 -27.44 22.55
N PRO A 202 16.00 -28.21 23.08
CA PRO A 202 15.54 -28.08 24.47
C PRO A 202 16.51 -28.67 25.51
N SER A 203 17.55 -29.38 25.06
CA SER A 203 18.58 -29.97 25.94
C SER A 203 19.73 -29.01 26.23
N LYS A 204 19.83 -27.88 25.52
CA LYS A 204 20.95 -26.96 25.61
C LYS A 204 20.51 -25.57 26.12
N PRO A 205 20.71 -25.28 27.43
CA PRO A 205 20.49 -23.94 27.98
C PRO A 205 21.34 -22.90 27.26
N ARG A 206 20.71 -21.79 26.89
CA ARG A 206 21.35 -20.61 26.30
C ARG A 206 21.19 -19.44 27.25
N HIS A 207 22.08 -18.45 27.13
CA HIS A 207 22.03 -17.27 27.97
C HIS A 207 22.65 -16.06 27.29
N PHE A 208 22.26 -14.87 27.73
CA PHE A 208 22.99 -13.63 27.45
C PHE A 208 23.09 -12.78 28.72
N ARG A 209 24.19 -12.02 28.81
CA ARG A 209 24.37 -11.02 29.86
C ARG A 209 23.73 -9.71 29.42
N LEU A 210 23.10 -9.04 30.37
CA LEU A 210 22.47 -7.73 30.19
C LEU A 210 23.43 -6.64 30.66
N ALA A 211 23.50 -5.56 29.89
CA ALA A 211 24.17 -4.34 30.33
C ALA A 211 23.42 -3.69 31.50
N THR A 212 24.04 -2.72 32.17
CA THR A 212 23.46 -1.99 33.30
C THR A 212 22.19 -1.21 32.95
N ASP A 213 22.01 -0.88 31.67
CA ASP A 213 20.85 -0.18 31.11
C ASP A 213 19.88 -1.12 30.37
N GLU A 214 20.06 -2.44 30.49
CA GLU A 214 19.14 -3.45 29.94
C GLU A 214 18.46 -4.22 31.07
N ARG A 215 17.18 -4.60 30.88
CA ARG A 215 16.45 -5.48 31.81
C ARG A 215 15.71 -6.60 31.06
N PRO A 216 15.47 -7.76 31.69
CA PRO A 216 14.59 -8.78 31.12
C PRO A 216 13.13 -8.30 31.15
N PHE A 217 12.33 -8.72 30.16
CA PHE A 217 10.90 -8.40 30.06
C PHE A 217 9.99 -9.60 30.28
N LEU A 218 10.56 -10.80 30.38
CA LEU A 218 9.86 -12.04 30.63
C LEU A 218 10.37 -12.67 31.93
N ALA A 219 9.47 -13.33 32.65
CA ALA A 219 9.76 -14.05 33.89
C ALA A 219 10.14 -15.51 33.62
N ALA A 220 10.74 -16.17 34.61
CA ALA A 220 11.02 -17.60 34.55
C ALA A 220 9.73 -18.39 34.33
N GLY A 221 9.73 -19.28 33.33
CA GLY A 221 8.55 -20.05 32.93
C GLY A 221 7.79 -19.47 31.73
N ASP A 222 7.98 -18.19 31.40
CA ASP A 222 7.32 -17.58 30.25
C ASP A 222 7.82 -18.16 28.93
N TYR A 223 6.89 -18.36 28.00
CA TYR A 223 7.18 -18.78 26.63
C TYR A 223 7.34 -17.56 25.73
N PHE A 224 8.20 -17.68 24.72
CA PHE A 224 8.42 -16.65 23.71
C PHE A 224 8.47 -17.23 22.31
N GLN A 225 8.27 -16.37 21.31
CA GLN A 225 8.30 -16.72 19.90
C GLN A 225 9.51 -16.09 19.19
N LEU A 226 9.86 -16.60 18.00
CA LEU A 226 10.84 -15.99 17.11
C LEU A 226 10.62 -14.46 17.01
N ASN A 227 11.70 -13.69 17.05
CA ASN A 227 11.72 -12.24 17.00
C ASN A 227 10.96 -11.50 18.12
N GLN A 228 10.50 -12.16 19.17
CA GLN A 228 10.00 -11.47 20.37
C GLN A 228 11.16 -10.81 21.12
N VAL A 229 10.99 -9.58 21.58
CA VAL A 229 11.98 -8.89 22.42
C VAL A 229 11.92 -9.45 23.83
N LEU A 230 13.00 -10.09 24.25
CA LEU A 230 13.12 -10.76 25.56
C LEU A 230 13.69 -9.85 26.65
N ALA A 231 14.52 -8.90 26.25
CA ALA A 231 15.21 -7.98 27.13
C ALA A 231 15.72 -6.76 26.35
N GLY A 232 16.03 -5.67 27.04
CA GLY A 232 16.57 -4.47 26.41
C GLY A 232 16.37 -3.22 27.24
N GLN A 233 16.46 -2.07 26.59
CA GLN A 233 16.24 -0.76 27.20
C GLN A 233 14.75 -0.37 27.24
N VAL A 234 13.99 -0.75 26.21
CA VAL A 234 12.59 -0.35 26.01
C VAL A 234 11.71 -1.60 26.11
N GLU A 235 10.77 -1.58 27.03
CA GLU A 235 9.89 -2.72 27.32
C GLU A 235 8.73 -2.78 26.33
N PRO A 236 8.50 -3.92 25.66
CA PRO A 236 7.36 -4.10 24.78
C PRO A 236 6.05 -4.23 25.58
N MET A 237 4.95 -3.86 24.94
CA MET A 237 3.62 -4.09 25.45
C MET A 237 3.33 -5.59 25.55
N THR A 238 2.64 -5.99 26.62
CA THR A 238 2.11 -7.35 26.74
C THR A 238 0.89 -7.55 25.85
N THR A 239 0.60 -8.78 25.46
CA THR A 239 -0.60 -9.09 24.66
C THR A 239 -1.88 -8.61 25.33
N ALA A 240 -1.97 -8.68 26.66
CA ALA A 240 -3.11 -8.18 27.41
C ALA A 240 -3.26 -6.65 27.27
N ALA A 241 -2.16 -5.90 27.39
CA ALA A 241 -2.14 -4.44 27.22
C ALA A 241 -2.41 -3.99 25.77
N SER A 242 -2.14 -4.85 24.78
CA SER A 242 -2.38 -4.56 23.36
C SER A 242 -3.81 -4.86 22.90
N ARG A 243 -4.69 -5.40 23.74
CA ARG A 243 -6.09 -5.66 23.37
C ARG A 243 -6.88 -4.38 23.19
N CYS A 244 -7.82 -4.38 22.24
CA CYS A 244 -8.68 -3.23 22.03
C CYS A 244 -9.62 -3.02 23.22
N VAL A 245 -9.61 -1.81 23.78
CA VAL A 245 -10.47 -1.41 24.90
C VAL A 245 -11.75 -0.69 24.45
N GLY A 246 -11.91 -0.44 23.14
CA GLY A 246 -13.00 0.39 22.63
C GLY A 246 -12.92 1.85 23.11
N GLY A 247 -14.08 2.52 23.18
CA GLY A 247 -14.20 3.86 23.77
C GLY A 247 -13.92 5.03 22.83
N CYS A 248 -13.75 4.81 21.53
CA CYS A 248 -13.68 5.89 20.53
C CYS A 248 -15.08 6.31 20.08
N ASP A 249 -15.83 6.94 20.98
CA ASP A 249 -17.14 7.52 20.67
C ASP A 249 -17.02 8.94 20.06
N THR A 250 -18.15 9.55 19.74
CA THR A 250 -18.22 10.93 19.23
C THR A 250 -17.58 11.93 20.18
N GLY A 251 -17.66 11.72 21.50
CA GLY A 251 -17.02 12.58 22.50
C GLY A 251 -15.50 12.50 22.44
N LYS A 252 -14.94 11.30 22.27
CA LYS A 252 -13.51 11.11 22.05
C LYS A 252 -13.05 11.74 20.74
N ILE A 253 -13.81 11.58 19.66
CA ILE A 253 -13.51 12.21 18.37
C ILE A 253 -13.52 13.73 18.50
N LEU A 254 -14.49 14.32 19.19
CA LEU A 254 -14.55 15.75 19.46
C LEU A 254 -13.29 16.25 20.21
N GLN A 255 -12.82 15.50 21.21
CA GLN A 255 -11.55 15.81 21.90
C GLN A 255 -10.36 15.78 20.94
N MET A 256 -10.34 14.86 19.98
CA MET A 256 -9.27 14.77 18.98
C MET A 256 -9.30 15.95 18.01
N LEU A 257 -10.49 16.39 17.57
CA LEU A 257 -10.67 17.58 16.74
C LEU A 257 -10.19 18.86 17.43
N ALA A 258 -10.31 18.94 18.77
CA ALA A 258 -9.85 20.06 19.57
C ALA A 258 -8.37 19.96 20.03
N SER A 259 -7.65 18.92 19.62
CA SER A 259 -6.26 18.71 20.05
C SER A 259 -5.33 19.82 19.55
N ARG A 260 -4.30 20.17 20.32
CA ARG A 260 -3.22 21.06 19.87
C ARG A 260 -2.32 20.40 18.82
N GLU A 261 -2.26 19.07 18.81
CA GLU A 261 -1.47 18.30 17.87
C GLU A 261 -2.21 18.11 16.54
N ARG A 262 -1.66 18.67 15.45
CA ARG A 262 -2.31 18.63 14.12
C ARG A 262 -2.56 17.21 13.61
N THR A 263 -1.67 16.27 13.89
CA THR A 263 -1.83 14.86 13.48
C THR A 263 -2.99 14.20 14.22
N VAL A 264 -3.30 14.66 15.45
CA VAL A 264 -4.45 14.18 16.23
C VAL A 264 -5.74 14.76 15.65
N ARG A 265 -5.74 16.06 15.26
CA ARG A 265 -6.87 16.67 14.56
C ARG A 265 -7.16 16.00 13.22
N PHE A 266 -6.11 15.73 12.42
CA PHE A 266 -6.22 14.93 11.19
C PHE A 266 -6.88 13.58 11.45
N THR A 267 -6.44 12.87 12.50
CA THR A 267 -7.02 11.59 12.91
C THR A 267 -8.48 11.76 13.33
N GLY A 268 -8.81 12.82 14.07
CA GLY A 268 -10.18 13.18 14.45
C GLY A 268 -11.08 13.37 13.24
N CYS A 269 -10.65 14.14 12.23
CA CYS A 269 -11.41 14.33 10.99
C CYS A 269 -11.65 13.00 10.26
N LYS A 270 -10.61 12.15 10.15
CA LYS A 270 -10.72 10.83 9.50
C LYS A 270 -11.69 9.92 10.26
N LEU A 271 -11.56 9.84 11.58
CA LEU A 271 -12.44 9.02 12.42
C LEU A 271 -13.88 9.54 12.41
N ALA A 272 -14.10 10.86 12.43
CA ALA A 272 -15.43 11.46 12.29
C ALA A 272 -16.08 11.03 10.95
N ARG A 273 -15.30 10.98 9.87
CA ARG A 273 -15.78 10.61 8.52
C ARG A 273 -16.16 9.14 8.47
N LEU A 274 -15.28 8.28 8.94
CA LEU A 274 -15.50 6.83 8.97
C LEU A 274 -16.65 6.45 9.89
N ALA A 275 -16.82 7.15 11.02
CA ALA A 275 -17.94 6.96 11.94
C ALA A 275 -19.24 7.64 11.48
N ARG A 276 -19.23 8.38 10.35
CA ARG A 276 -20.36 9.18 9.85
C ARG A 276 -20.96 10.09 10.95
N ALA A 277 -20.11 10.72 11.73
CA ALA A 277 -20.49 11.44 12.96
C ALA A 277 -21.14 12.80 12.68
N ALA A 278 -22.35 12.82 12.09
CA ALA A 278 -23.05 14.04 11.65
C ALA A 278 -23.23 15.13 12.72
N GLY A 279 -23.18 14.78 14.01
CA GLY A 279 -23.19 15.74 15.11
C GLY A 279 -21.94 16.63 15.22
N LEU A 280 -20.86 16.31 14.49
CA LEU A 280 -19.59 17.04 14.51
C LEU A 280 -19.37 17.94 13.29
N VAL A 281 -20.42 18.18 12.48
CA VAL A 281 -20.29 18.95 11.23
C VAL A 281 -19.75 20.36 11.47
N ASN A 282 -20.16 21.04 12.53
CA ASN A 282 -19.75 22.43 12.79
C ASN A 282 -18.26 22.50 13.16
N GLU A 283 -17.79 21.60 14.01
CA GLU A 283 -16.41 21.52 14.47
C GLU A 283 -15.47 21.14 13.32
N VAL A 284 -15.87 20.17 12.49
CA VAL A 284 -15.08 19.80 11.32
C VAL A 284 -15.11 20.90 10.25
N ARG A 285 -16.23 21.61 10.08
CA ARG A 285 -16.32 22.76 9.16
C ARG A 285 -15.39 23.90 9.58
N ALA A 286 -15.34 24.21 10.88
CA ALA A 286 -14.41 25.20 11.42
C ALA A 286 -12.95 24.85 11.08
N LEU A 287 -12.55 23.58 11.22
CA LEU A 287 -11.21 23.13 10.80
C LEU A 287 -10.99 23.24 9.30
N ALA A 288 -11.99 22.91 8.46
CA ALA A 288 -11.88 22.97 7.00
C ALA A 288 -11.68 24.40 6.47
N GLU A 289 -12.28 25.39 7.15
CA GLU A 289 -12.32 26.80 6.75
C GLU A 289 -11.23 27.65 7.41
N ASP A 290 -10.58 27.17 8.46
CA ASP A 290 -9.48 27.87 9.15
C ASP A 290 -8.24 28.02 8.25
N SER A 291 -7.88 29.24 7.87
CA SER A 291 -6.71 29.50 7.01
C SER A 291 -5.38 29.15 7.67
N GLU A 292 -5.32 29.17 9.00
CA GLU A 292 -4.12 28.85 9.78
C GLU A 292 -3.98 27.35 10.06
N GLU A 293 -4.99 26.56 9.75
CA GLU A 293 -4.93 25.10 9.87
C GLU A 293 -4.08 24.46 8.77
N ASP A 294 -3.40 23.39 9.16
CA ASP A 294 -2.59 22.55 8.28
C ASP A 294 -3.42 22.07 7.07
N ALA A 295 -2.84 22.23 5.88
CA ALA A 295 -3.53 21.91 4.63
C ALA A 295 -4.02 20.46 4.56
N TYR A 296 -3.32 19.50 5.19
CA TYR A 296 -3.74 18.11 5.22
C TYR A 296 -4.91 17.87 6.17
N VAL A 297 -4.93 18.54 7.33
CA VAL A 297 -6.08 18.52 8.26
C VAL A 297 -7.31 19.09 7.56
N ARG A 298 -7.15 20.24 6.87
CA ARG A 298 -8.21 20.83 6.06
C ARG A 298 -8.72 19.90 4.98
N MET A 299 -7.84 19.25 4.22
CA MET A 299 -8.25 18.31 3.18
C MET A 299 -9.03 17.12 3.76
N GLU A 300 -8.64 16.58 4.92
CA GLU A 300 -9.41 15.53 5.58
C GLU A 300 -10.77 16.03 6.09
N ALA A 301 -10.81 17.23 6.65
CA ALA A 301 -12.04 17.87 7.09
C ALA A 301 -13.01 18.12 5.91
N LYS A 302 -12.50 18.57 4.76
CA LYS A 302 -13.27 18.73 3.52
C LYS A 302 -13.81 17.39 2.99
N SER A 303 -13.00 16.34 3.05
CA SER A 303 -13.45 14.98 2.72
C SER A 303 -14.61 14.55 3.61
N TYR A 304 -14.53 14.83 4.92
CA TYR A 304 -15.63 14.61 5.85
C TYR A 304 -16.89 15.39 5.44
N LEU A 305 -16.78 16.67 5.11
CA LEU A 305 -17.93 17.50 4.74
C LEU A 305 -18.63 16.94 3.49
N CYS A 306 -17.88 16.51 2.48
CA CYS A 306 -18.45 15.88 1.29
C CYS A 306 -19.23 14.61 1.64
N GLU A 307 -18.63 13.73 2.44
CA GLU A 307 -19.17 12.41 2.73
C GLU A 307 -20.28 12.40 3.80
N VAL A 308 -20.26 13.32 4.75
CA VAL A 308 -21.14 13.32 5.93
C VAL A 308 -22.13 14.48 5.90
N ALA A 309 -21.69 15.68 5.51
CA ALA A 309 -22.57 16.86 5.41
C ALA A 309 -23.27 16.97 4.04
N GLY A 310 -22.78 16.25 3.03
CA GLY A 310 -23.32 16.30 1.67
C GLY A 310 -22.84 17.52 0.87
N ASP A 311 -21.77 18.18 1.31
CA ASP A 311 -21.15 19.28 0.58
C ASP A 311 -20.63 18.81 -0.80
N SER A 312 -20.66 19.71 -1.78
CA SER A 312 -20.12 19.41 -3.11
C SER A 312 -18.60 19.26 -3.06
N ALA A 313 -18.08 18.14 -3.58
CA ALA A 313 -16.64 17.97 -3.73
C ALA A 313 -16.03 19.02 -4.68
N ASP A 314 -16.83 19.54 -5.61
CA ASP A 314 -16.42 20.62 -6.50
C ASP A 314 -16.08 21.89 -5.72
N ASP A 315 -17.01 22.34 -4.87
CA ASP A 315 -16.83 23.52 -4.03
C ASP A 315 -15.63 23.35 -3.08
N GLN A 316 -15.47 22.14 -2.54
CA GLN A 316 -14.43 21.87 -1.55
C GLN A 316 -13.02 21.71 -2.15
N PHE A 317 -12.89 21.07 -3.32
CA PHE A 317 -11.59 20.63 -3.86
C PHE A 317 -11.20 21.24 -5.21
N ARG A 318 -12.11 21.82 -6.02
CA ARG A 318 -11.78 22.31 -7.38
C ARG A 318 -10.57 23.24 -7.38
N ALA A 319 -10.56 24.24 -6.49
CA ALA A 319 -9.47 25.19 -6.39
C ALA A 319 -8.12 24.53 -6.07
N ILE A 320 -8.12 23.49 -5.23
CA ILE A 320 -6.88 22.76 -4.87
C ILE A 320 -6.43 21.88 -6.03
N LEU A 321 -7.35 21.08 -6.59
CA LEU A 321 -7.02 20.07 -7.60
C LEU A 321 -6.56 20.69 -8.94
N LEU A 322 -7.23 21.76 -9.38
CA LEU A 322 -7.00 22.37 -10.69
C LEU A 322 -6.16 23.66 -10.61
N GLY A 323 -6.18 24.38 -9.49
CA GLY A 323 -5.63 25.73 -9.38
C GLY A 323 -4.46 25.91 -8.43
N HIS A 324 -4.11 24.91 -7.60
CA HIS A 324 -3.05 25.07 -6.62
C HIS A 324 -1.66 25.09 -7.27
N ALA A 325 -0.81 26.05 -6.90
CA ALA A 325 0.52 26.20 -7.48
C ALA A 325 1.48 25.05 -7.15
N ASP A 326 1.32 24.45 -5.96
CA ASP A 326 2.08 23.26 -5.56
C ASP A 326 1.44 21.98 -6.09
N GLU A 327 2.11 21.30 -7.03
CA GLU A 327 1.72 20.01 -7.59
C GLU A 327 1.51 18.92 -6.54
N GLN A 328 2.25 18.98 -5.43
CA GLN A 328 2.06 18.09 -4.30
C GLN A 328 0.63 18.24 -3.76
N MET A 329 0.15 19.47 -3.51
CA MET A 329 -1.21 19.67 -3.00
C MET A 329 -2.29 19.22 -3.99
N ARG A 330 -2.05 19.35 -5.29
CA ARG A 330 -2.95 18.84 -6.34
C ARG A 330 -3.06 17.32 -6.28
N LEU A 331 -1.91 16.63 -6.20
CA LEU A 331 -1.85 15.18 -6.02
C LEU A 331 -2.59 14.77 -4.74
N GLU A 332 -2.41 15.52 -3.66
CA GLU A 332 -3.03 15.22 -2.37
C GLU A 332 -4.55 15.40 -2.36
N ALA A 333 -5.07 16.38 -3.09
CA ALA A 333 -6.49 16.51 -3.35
C ALA A 333 -7.02 15.30 -4.12
N SER A 334 -6.34 14.86 -5.19
CA SER A 334 -6.73 13.66 -5.96
C SER A 334 -6.76 12.42 -5.09
N VAL A 335 -5.73 12.24 -4.23
CA VAL A 335 -5.61 11.10 -3.33
C VAL A 335 -6.67 11.13 -2.22
N THR A 336 -7.05 12.31 -1.75
CA THR A 336 -8.15 12.48 -0.80
C THR A 336 -9.52 12.20 -1.44
N LEU A 337 -9.72 12.63 -2.69
CA LEU A 337 -10.94 12.36 -3.47
C LEU A 337 -11.11 10.88 -3.84
N ALA A 338 -10.02 10.12 -3.94
CA ALA A 338 -10.05 8.65 -4.10
C ALA A 338 -10.76 7.94 -2.94
N GLU A 339 -10.61 8.45 -1.71
CA GLU A 339 -11.32 7.97 -0.52
C GLU A 339 -12.68 8.64 -0.32
N THR A 340 -12.87 9.85 -0.87
CA THR A 340 -14.12 10.62 -0.80
C THR A 340 -15.09 10.13 -1.86
N ARG A 341 -15.76 9.01 -1.61
CA ARG A 341 -16.56 8.28 -2.61
C ARG A 341 -17.97 8.87 -2.84
N THR A 342 -18.04 10.15 -3.17
CA THR A 342 -19.29 10.83 -3.52
C THR A 342 -19.42 11.02 -5.04
N PRO A 343 -20.64 11.13 -5.60
CA PRO A 343 -20.83 11.39 -7.03
C PRO A 343 -20.11 12.66 -7.52
N THR A 344 -20.13 13.74 -6.74
CA THR A 344 -19.43 14.99 -7.08
C THR A 344 -17.91 14.82 -7.09
N SER A 345 -17.37 13.96 -6.22
CA SER A 345 -15.94 13.64 -6.19
C SER A 345 -15.54 12.85 -7.44
N PHE A 346 -16.37 11.86 -7.82
CA PHE A 346 -16.19 11.11 -9.06
C PHE A 346 -16.16 12.01 -10.29
N ASP A 347 -17.14 12.92 -10.42
CA ASP A 347 -17.24 13.84 -11.56
C ASP A 347 -16.06 14.81 -11.66
N LEU A 348 -15.58 15.32 -10.51
CA LEU A 348 -14.41 16.18 -10.48
C LEU A 348 -13.14 15.43 -10.91
N LEU A 349 -12.93 14.20 -10.43
CA LEU A 349 -11.81 13.35 -10.86
C LEU A 349 -11.89 13.02 -12.36
N ARG A 350 -13.09 12.69 -12.86
CA ARG A 350 -13.31 12.41 -14.28
C ARG A 350 -12.97 13.63 -15.15
N THR A 351 -13.40 14.81 -14.73
CA THR A 351 -13.09 16.07 -15.43
C THR A 351 -11.58 16.26 -15.61
N VAL A 352 -10.79 15.96 -14.58
CA VAL A 352 -9.32 16.09 -14.64
C VAL A 352 -8.68 15.01 -15.51
N LEU A 353 -9.16 13.77 -15.46
CA LEU A 353 -8.68 12.70 -16.33
C LEU A 353 -8.90 13.02 -17.82
N GLU A 354 -10.09 13.52 -18.17
CA GLU A 354 -10.52 13.80 -19.54
C GLU A 354 -9.89 15.09 -20.12
N ASP A 355 -9.40 15.99 -19.26
CA ASP A 355 -8.73 17.22 -19.69
C ASP A 355 -7.26 16.97 -20.08
N ALA A 356 -7.02 16.90 -21.39
CA ALA A 356 -5.68 16.70 -21.96
C ALA A 356 -4.69 17.84 -21.67
N THR A 357 -5.14 19.00 -21.18
CA THR A 357 -4.26 20.11 -20.77
C THR A 357 -3.70 19.92 -19.36
N GLN A 358 -4.26 19.01 -18.57
CA GLN A 358 -3.77 18.73 -17.23
C GLN A 358 -2.44 17.97 -17.24
N PRO A 359 -1.58 18.19 -16.23
CA PRO A 359 -0.33 17.45 -16.10
C PRO A 359 -0.56 15.93 -16.05
N LEU A 360 0.30 15.19 -16.75
CA LEU A 360 0.19 13.73 -16.87
C LEU A 360 0.13 13.01 -15.51
N PHE A 361 0.93 13.46 -14.53
CA PHE A 361 0.93 12.88 -13.18
C PHE A 361 -0.45 12.96 -12.53
N LEU A 362 -1.17 14.08 -12.73
CA LEU A 362 -2.44 14.34 -12.10
C LEU A 362 -3.56 13.56 -12.80
N ARG A 363 -3.52 13.49 -14.13
CA ARG A 363 -4.42 12.66 -14.92
C ARG A 363 -4.30 11.18 -14.53
N SER A 364 -3.07 10.69 -14.37
CA SER A 364 -2.79 9.34 -13.84
C SER A 364 -3.32 9.17 -12.40
N ALA A 365 -3.08 10.14 -11.51
CA ALA A 365 -3.64 10.10 -10.16
C ALA A 365 -5.18 10.04 -10.15
N CYS A 366 -5.84 10.76 -11.06
CA CYS A 366 -7.29 10.74 -11.18
C CYS A 366 -7.82 9.43 -11.77
N ALA A 367 -7.14 8.82 -12.76
CA ALA A 367 -7.49 7.49 -13.25
C ALA A 367 -7.43 6.44 -12.12
N TRP A 368 -6.37 6.46 -11.33
CA TRP A 368 -6.29 5.60 -10.14
C TRP A 368 -7.41 5.89 -9.14
N ALA A 369 -7.64 7.15 -8.81
CA ALA A 369 -8.64 7.58 -7.85
C ALA A 369 -10.07 7.17 -8.27
N ILE A 370 -10.39 7.26 -9.57
CA ILE A 370 -11.64 6.78 -10.16
C ILE A 370 -11.80 5.27 -9.90
N GLY A 371 -10.75 4.48 -10.10
CA GLY A 371 -10.75 3.05 -9.75
C GLY A 371 -11.06 2.79 -8.28
N CYS A 372 -10.57 3.63 -7.36
CA CYS A 372 -10.83 3.51 -5.93
C CYS A 372 -12.29 3.74 -5.53
N HIS A 373 -13.14 4.34 -6.38
CA HIS A 373 -14.57 4.50 -6.12
C HIS A 373 -15.33 3.18 -6.21
N GLY A 374 -14.81 2.17 -6.93
CA GLY A 374 -15.40 0.83 -6.89
C GLY A 374 -16.72 0.68 -7.65
N THR A 375 -17.05 1.58 -8.58
CA THR A 375 -18.36 1.62 -9.25
C THR A 375 -18.31 1.10 -10.70
N ARG A 376 -19.49 0.75 -11.24
CA ARG A 376 -19.63 0.42 -12.67
C ARG A 376 -19.32 1.60 -13.58
N ASP A 377 -19.59 2.82 -13.11
CA ASP A 377 -19.30 4.04 -13.87
C ASP A 377 -17.78 4.31 -13.90
N ALA A 378 -17.07 4.03 -12.80
CA ALA A 378 -15.61 4.03 -12.80
C ALA A 378 -15.05 3.07 -13.85
N ALA A 379 -15.59 1.85 -13.92
CA ALA A 379 -15.16 0.90 -14.94
C ALA A 379 -15.41 1.41 -16.37
N GLN A 380 -16.54 2.09 -16.63
CA GLN A 380 -16.83 2.64 -17.95
C GLN A 380 -15.84 3.74 -18.34
N VAL A 381 -15.56 4.70 -17.43
CA VAL A 381 -14.61 5.78 -17.66
C VAL A 381 -13.21 5.24 -17.91
N LEU A 382 -12.76 4.27 -17.10
CA LEU A 382 -11.43 3.66 -17.24
C LEU A 382 -11.30 2.86 -18.54
N VAL A 383 -12.36 2.19 -19.00
CA VAL A 383 -12.34 1.51 -20.32
C VAL A 383 -12.16 2.53 -21.45
N GLN A 384 -12.78 3.71 -21.36
CA GLN A 384 -12.54 4.77 -22.34
C GLN A 384 -11.12 5.33 -22.29
N ALA A 385 -10.51 5.37 -21.10
CA ALA A 385 -9.12 5.83 -20.93
C ALA A 385 -8.08 4.96 -21.67
N PHE A 386 -8.43 3.75 -22.13
CA PHE A 386 -7.58 2.99 -23.05
C PHE A 386 -7.40 3.66 -24.42
N ALA A 387 -8.28 4.57 -24.82
CA ALA A 387 -8.10 5.38 -26.02
C ALA A 387 -7.14 6.57 -25.83
N ASP A 388 -6.63 6.80 -24.61
CA ASP A 388 -5.74 7.92 -24.35
C ASP A 388 -4.44 7.81 -25.15
N VAL A 389 -3.93 8.96 -25.61
CA VAL A 389 -2.66 9.04 -26.34
C VAL A 389 -1.48 8.70 -25.45
N ALA A 390 -1.54 9.05 -24.16
CA ALA A 390 -0.48 8.82 -23.18
C ALA A 390 -0.51 7.36 -22.69
N PRO A 391 0.56 6.57 -22.91
CA PRO A 391 0.67 5.20 -22.42
C PRO A 391 0.45 5.06 -20.91
N GLU A 392 0.93 6.02 -20.13
CA GLU A 392 0.84 6.02 -18.66
C GLU A 392 -0.62 6.05 -18.18
N ILE A 393 -1.51 6.73 -18.90
CA ILE A 393 -2.95 6.74 -18.60
C ILE A 393 -3.59 5.39 -18.91
N ARG A 394 -3.20 4.76 -20.04
CA ARG A 394 -3.70 3.43 -20.41
C ARG A 394 -3.24 2.36 -19.42
N GLU A 395 -1.98 2.42 -18.99
CA GLU A 395 -1.43 1.51 -17.98
C GLU A 395 -2.12 1.70 -16.63
N GLU A 396 -2.40 2.95 -16.24
CA GLU A 396 -3.10 3.23 -15.00
C GLU A 396 -4.56 2.73 -15.04
N ALA A 397 -5.27 2.97 -16.14
CA ALA A 397 -6.62 2.46 -16.34
C ALA A 397 -6.66 0.94 -16.28
N LEU A 398 -5.67 0.26 -16.86
CA LEU A 398 -5.53 -1.20 -16.80
C LEU A 398 -5.40 -1.69 -15.35
N ILE A 399 -4.51 -1.07 -14.57
CA ILE A 399 -4.29 -1.45 -13.16
C ILE A 399 -5.56 -1.19 -12.35
N ALA A 400 -6.16 -0.01 -12.49
CA ALA A 400 -7.38 0.35 -11.79
C ALA A 400 -8.56 -0.60 -12.11
N LEU A 401 -8.74 -0.99 -13.38
CA LEU A 401 -9.76 -1.96 -13.78
C LEU A 401 -9.46 -3.38 -13.27
N ALA A 402 -8.19 -3.78 -13.22
CA ALA A 402 -7.81 -5.06 -12.63
C ALA A 402 -8.13 -5.11 -11.12
N ASP A 403 -7.90 -4.01 -10.41
CA ASP A 403 -8.21 -3.87 -8.98
C ASP A 403 -9.73 -3.83 -8.72
N LEU A 404 -10.53 -3.25 -9.63
CA LEU A 404 -12.00 -3.31 -9.59
C LEU A 404 -12.55 -4.74 -9.71
N GLY A 405 -11.80 -5.62 -10.39
CA GLY A 405 -12.16 -7.02 -10.58
C GLY A 405 -13.53 -7.19 -11.25
N ALA A 406 -14.41 -7.97 -10.61
CA ALA A 406 -15.71 -8.34 -11.17
C ALA A 406 -16.64 -7.16 -11.45
N VAL A 407 -16.48 -6.02 -10.75
CA VAL A 407 -17.27 -4.80 -11.00
C VAL A 407 -17.05 -4.29 -12.43
N GLY A 408 -15.87 -4.53 -13.00
CA GLY A 408 -15.52 -4.08 -14.35
C GLY A 408 -16.01 -4.97 -15.49
N PHE A 409 -16.52 -6.19 -15.22
CA PHE A 409 -16.81 -7.17 -16.27
C PHE A 409 -17.75 -6.66 -17.36
N ASP A 410 -18.87 -6.03 -17.00
CA ASP A 410 -19.83 -5.54 -17.99
C ASP A 410 -19.21 -4.48 -18.92
N ALA A 411 -18.42 -3.56 -18.36
CA ALA A 411 -17.75 -2.52 -19.14
C ALA A 411 -16.66 -3.10 -20.05
N LEU A 412 -15.87 -4.05 -19.53
CA LEU A 412 -14.81 -4.73 -20.26
C LEU A 412 -15.35 -5.61 -21.40
N LEU A 413 -16.44 -6.34 -21.17
CA LEU A 413 -17.11 -7.15 -22.19
C LEU A 413 -17.57 -6.29 -23.37
N ARG A 414 -18.17 -5.12 -23.10
CA ARG A 414 -18.49 -4.14 -24.16
C ARG A 414 -17.24 -3.60 -24.83
N GLY A 415 -16.17 -3.37 -24.07
CA GLY A 415 -14.88 -2.92 -24.58
C GLY A 415 -14.27 -3.85 -25.63
N LEU A 416 -14.48 -5.18 -25.54
CA LEU A 416 -13.99 -6.15 -26.54
C LEU A 416 -14.56 -5.96 -27.95
N GLU A 417 -15.75 -5.37 -28.05
CA GLU A 417 -16.44 -5.07 -29.32
C GLU A 417 -16.26 -3.59 -29.73
N ALA A 418 -15.44 -2.81 -29.00
CA ALA A 418 -15.19 -1.42 -29.33
C ALA A 418 -14.50 -1.28 -30.69
N SER A 419 -14.88 -0.25 -31.45
CA SER A 419 -14.24 0.08 -32.73
C SER A 419 -12.79 0.57 -32.55
N SER A 420 -12.49 1.17 -31.39
CA SER A 420 -11.13 1.55 -31.02
C SER A 420 -10.31 0.31 -30.67
N ALA A 421 -9.28 0.01 -31.47
CA ALA A 421 -8.37 -1.10 -31.23
C ALA A 421 -7.67 -1.00 -29.86
N ALA A 422 -7.38 0.22 -29.39
CA ALA A 422 -6.76 0.44 -28.09
C ALA A 422 -7.70 0.06 -26.93
N ILE A 423 -8.99 0.42 -27.03
CA ILE A 423 -10.01 0.03 -26.05
C ILE A 423 -10.19 -1.48 -26.02
N ALA A 424 -10.35 -2.10 -27.18
CA ALA A 424 -10.55 -3.53 -27.26
C ALA A 424 -9.32 -4.33 -26.77
N ALA A 425 -8.10 -3.88 -27.09
CA ALA A 425 -6.87 -4.44 -26.57
C ALA A 425 -6.75 -4.30 -25.04
N GLY A 426 -7.02 -3.11 -24.50
CA GLY A 426 -6.98 -2.86 -23.05
C GLY A 426 -8.03 -3.67 -22.30
N ALA A 427 -9.24 -3.81 -22.85
CA ALA A 427 -10.30 -4.62 -22.27
C ALA A 427 -9.92 -6.12 -22.23
N ALA A 428 -9.39 -6.64 -23.34
CA ALA A 428 -8.90 -8.00 -23.44
C ALA A 428 -7.77 -8.29 -22.43
N GLU A 429 -6.79 -7.39 -22.39
CA GLU A 429 -5.65 -7.48 -21.49
C GLU A 429 -6.05 -7.40 -20.01
N THR A 430 -7.07 -6.61 -19.68
CA THR A 430 -7.58 -6.53 -18.32
C THR A 430 -8.35 -7.80 -17.94
N LEU A 431 -9.24 -8.29 -18.82
CA LEU A 431 -10.02 -9.50 -18.56
C LEU A 431 -9.13 -10.73 -18.32
N ARG A 432 -8.00 -10.87 -19.03
CA ARG A 432 -7.08 -11.99 -18.75
C ARG A 432 -6.39 -11.91 -17.39
N ARG A 433 -6.29 -10.72 -16.79
CA ARG A 433 -5.62 -10.50 -15.49
C ARG A 433 -6.59 -10.66 -14.32
N ILE A 434 -7.89 -10.47 -14.54
CA ILE A 434 -8.90 -10.59 -13.48
C ILE A 434 -9.25 -12.07 -13.26
N ARG A 435 -9.14 -12.52 -12.00
CA ARG A 435 -9.58 -13.87 -11.61
C ARG A 435 -11.10 -13.99 -11.80
N GLY A 436 -11.53 -15.11 -12.38
CA GLY A 436 -12.96 -15.39 -12.57
C GLY A 436 -13.60 -14.59 -13.70
N ALA A 437 -12.81 -14.16 -14.69
CA ALA A 437 -13.34 -13.55 -15.91
C ALA A 437 -14.49 -14.37 -16.51
N PRO A 438 -15.55 -13.72 -17.03
CA PRO A 438 -16.78 -14.38 -17.46
C PRO A 438 -16.58 -15.16 -18.78
N ALA A 439 -15.93 -16.32 -18.69
CA ALA A 439 -15.54 -17.17 -19.82
C ALA A 439 -16.70 -17.51 -20.77
N LYS A 440 -17.89 -17.76 -20.21
CA LYS A 440 -19.11 -18.04 -20.99
C LYS A 440 -19.50 -16.85 -21.89
N ASP A 441 -19.48 -15.64 -21.34
CA ASP A 441 -19.88 -14.44 -22.06
C ASP A 441 -18.83 -14.05 -23.10
N ILE A 442 -17.56 -14.22 -22.78
CA ILE A 442 -16.44 -14.05 -23.71
C ILE A 442 -16.52 -15.07 -24.86
N ALA A 443 -16.90 -16.32 -24.59
CA ALA A 443 -17.09 -17.32 -25.62
C ALA A 443 -18.31 -17.02 -26.50
N ALA A 444 -19.42 -16.58 -25.91
CA ALA A 444 -20.59 -16.12 -26.67
C ALA A 444 -20.28 -14.90 -27.54
N LEU A 445 -19.36 -14.03 -27.09
CA LEU A 445 -18.81 -12.93 -27.88
C LEU A 445 -17.97 -13.47 -29.04
N ALA A 446 -17.03 -14.36 -28.78
CA ALA A 446 -16.17 -14.96 -29.82
C ALA A 446 -16.97 -15.73 -30.89
N GLU A 447 -18.08 -16.36 -30.50
CA GLU A 447 -18.97 -17.08 -31.43
C GLU A 447 -19.62 -16.13 -32.45
N ARG A 448 -20.09 -14.96 -32.01
CA ARG A 448 -20.87 -14.01 -32.84
C ARG A 448 -20.04 -12.88 -33.47
N SER A 449 -18.95 -12.50 -32.83
CA SER A 449 -18.18 -11.30 -33.18
C SER A 449 -17.28 -11.55 -34.39
N SER A 450 -17.07 -10.49 -35.17
CA SER A 450 -16.02 -10.40 -36.21
C SER A 450 -14.69 -9.85 -35.66
N SER A 451 -14.71 -9.19 -34.49
CA SER A 451 -13.50 -8.76 -33.78
C SER A 451 -12.71 -9.97 -33.28
N THR A 452 -11.38 -9.89 -33.38
CA THR A 452 -10.46 -10.94 -32.91
C THR A 452 -10.21 -10.87 -31.40
N TRP A 453 -10.58 -9.77 -30.72
CA TRP A 453 -10.29 -9.56 -29.30
C TRP A 453 -11.03 -10.52 -28.34
N PRO A 454 -12.33 -10.85 -28.54
CA PRO A 454 -12.96 -11.91 -27.77
C PRO A 454 -12.25 -13.25 -27.90
N THR A 455 -11.86 -13.64 -29.11
CA THR A 455 -11.11 -14.87 -29.39
C THR A 455 -9.75 -14.87 -28.71
N TRP A 456 -9.01 -13.76 -28.84
CA TRP A 456 -7.72 -13.58 -28.16
C TRP A 456 -7.87 -13.69 -26.64
N THR A 457 -8.88 -13.03 -26.07
CA THR A 457 -9.15 -13.04 -24.63
C THR A 457 -9.44 -14.46 -24.16
N LEU A 458 -10.35 -15.17 -24.85
CA LEU A 458 -10.73 -16.54 -24.52
C LEU A 458 -9.53 -17.49 -24.52
N ALA A 459 -8.60 -17.33 -25.47
CA ALA A 459 -7.38 -18.13 -25.56
C ALA A 459 -6.40 -17.90 -24.40
N HIS A 460 -6.41 -16.72 -23.77
CA HIS A 460 -5.50 -16.34 -22.68
C HIS A 460 -6.09 -16.55 -21.28
N LEU A 461 -7.34 -17.01 -21.17
CA LEU A 461 -7.90 -17.48 -19.91
C LEU A 461 -7.41 -18.89 -19.57
N SER A 462 -7.59 -19.30 -18.32
CA SER A 462 -7.32 -20.67 -17.88
C SER A 462 -8.03 -21.68 -18.79
N LYS A 463 -7.27 -22.64 -19.34
CA LYS A 463 -7.80 -23.69 -20.22
C LYS A 463 -8.96 -24.44 -19.58
N ASP A 464 -8.86 -24.78 -18.30
CA ASP A 464 -9.91 -25.49 -17.56
C ASP A 464 -11.22 -24.68 -17.54
N ALA A 465 -11.12 -23.35 -17.41
CA ALA A 465 -12.29 -22.48 -17.39
C ALA A 465 -12.96 -22.31 -18.75
N VAL A 466 -12.22 -22.51 -19.87
CA VAL A 466 -12.73 -22.25 -21.22
C VAL A 466 -12.94 -23.50 -22.08
N ALA A 467 -12.37 -24.64 -21.71
CA ALA A 467 -12.43 -25.89 -22.47
C ALA A 467 -13.82 -26.28 -22.99
N PRO A 468 -14.91 -26.29 -22.18
CA PRO A 468 -16.22 -26.66 -22.68
C PRO A 468 -16.75 -25.67 -23.73
N TYR A 469 -16.43 -24.38 -23.60
CA TYR A 469 -16.86 -23.36 -24.55
C TYR A 469 -16.05 -23.42 -25.84
N VAL A 470 -14.74 -23.65 -25.75
CA VAL A 470 -13.88 -23.81 -26.92
C VAL A 470 -14.28 -25.05 -27.72
N ALA A 471 -14.52 -26.20 -27.07
CA ALA A 471 -14.99 -27.41 -27.74
C ALA A 471 -16.30 -27.17 -28.53
N ALA A 472 -17.24 -26.41 -27.96
CA ALA A 472 -18.49 -26.06 -28.65
C ALA A 472 -18.28 -25.20 -29.90
N LEU A 473 -17.19 -24.41 -29.98
CA LEU A 473 -16.86 -23.63 -31.17
C LEU A 473 -16.41 -24.50 -32.35
N GLN A 474 -15.99 -25.74 -32.13
CA GLN A 474 -15.55 -26.63 -33.21
C GLN A 474 -16.64 -26.83 -34.28
N SER A 475 -17.90 -26.98 -33.87
CA SER A 475 -19.02 -27.16 -34.78
C SER A 475 -19.63 -25.84 -35.24
N LYS A 476 -19.56 -24.79 -34.42
CA LYS A 476 -20.25 -23.51 -34.66
C LYS A 476 -19.40 -22.45 -35.38
N ARG A 477 -18.11 -22.38 -35.04
CA ARG A 477 -17.11 -21.42 -35.55
C ARG A 477 -15.74 -22.11 -35.65
N PRO A 478 -15.57 -23.05 -36.60
CA PRO A 478 -14.34 -23.85 -36.72
C PRO A 478 -13.09 -22.99 -36.95
N ASP A 479 -13.24 -21.81 -37.55
CA ASP A 479 -12.20 -20.80 -37.73
C ASP A 479 -11.68 -20.26 -36.37
N VAL A 480 -12.59 -19.92 -35.46
CA VAL A 480 -12.27 -19.44 -34.11
C VAL A 480 -11.65 -20.56 -33.27
N HIS A 481 -12.23 -21.77 -33.34
CA HIS A 481 -11.68 -22.95 -32.67
C HIS A 481 -10.23 -23.23 -33.11
N TYR A 482 -9.97 -23.17 -34.41
CA TYR A 482 -8.62 -23.34 -34.97
C TYR A 482 -7.66 -22.26 -34.46
N ALA A 483 -8.06 -20.98 -34.48
CA ALA A 483 -7.24 -19.87 -33.99
C ALA A 483 -6.83 -20.04 -32.51
N ILE A 484 -7.78 -20.44 -31.64
CA ILE A 484 -7.50 -20.70 -30.22
C ILE A 484 -6.54 -21.88 -30.07
N SER A 485 -6.74 -22.95 -30.85
CA SER A 485 -5.88 -24.13 -30.82
C SER A 485 -4.42 -23.79 -31.18
N VAL A 486 -4.22 -22.93 -32.20
CA VAL A 486 -2.89 -22.43 -32.59
C VAL A 486 -2.28 -21.57 -31.49
N LEU A 487 -3.05 -20.65 -30.91
CA LEU A 487 -2.57 -19.81 -29.80
C LEU A 487 -2.15 -20.65 -28.59
N TRP A 488 -2.90 -21.67 -28.23
CA TRP A 488 -2.53 -22.58 -27.15
C TRP A 488 -1.24 -23.34 -27.43
N ASN A 489 -1.08 -23.89 -28.64
CA ASN A 489 0.17 -24.55 -29.03
C ASN A 489 1.37 -23.60 -28.92
N PHE A 490 1.20 -22.33 -29.30
CA PHE A 490 2.24 -21.32 -29.12
C PHE A 490 2.51 -21.04 -27.63
N LEU A 491 1.48 -20.68 -26.85
CA LEU A 491 1.58 -20.29 -25.44
C LEU A 491 2.16 -21.40 -24.54
N GLU A 492 1.94 -22.66 -24.89
CA GLU A 492 2.49 -23.81 -24.15
C GLU A 492 3.86 -24.29 -24.65
N SER A 493 4.30 -23.76 -25.79
CA SER A 493 5.61 -24.12 -26.32
C SER A 493 6.74 -23.38 -25.59
N TRP A 494 7.93 -23.98 -25.60
CA TRP A 494 9.15 -23.31 -25.17
C TRP A 494 9.42 -22.02 -25.96
N ILE A 495 8.88 -21.90 -27.18
CA ILE A 495 9.01 -20.70 -28.01
C ILE A 495 8.38 -19.49 -27.32
N ALA A 496 7.21 -19.61 -26.69
CA ALA A 496 6.57 -18.47 -26.02
C ALA A 496 7.41 -17.92 -24.85
N ASN A 497 8.16 -18.78 -24.17
CA ASN A 497 9.05 -18.36 -23.07
C ASN A 497 10.22 -17.50 -23.57
N ASP A 498 10.71 -17.81 -24.78
CA ASP A 498 11.85 -17.12 -25.39
C ASP A 498 11.44 -16.09 -26.46
N TRP A 499 10.14 -15.95 -26.72
CA TRP A 499 9.64 -15.12 -27.81
C TRP A 499 9.94 -13.64 -27.53
N THR A 500 10.55 -13.03 -28.54
CA THR A 500 10.77 -11.60 -28.63
C THR A 500 9.99 -11.13 -29.85
N PRO A 501 9.02 -10.20 -29.70
CA PRO A 501 8.54 -9.49 -30.86
C PRO A 501 9.77 -8.89 -31.52
N ARG A 502 10.08 -9.31 -32.76
CA ARG A 502 11.06 -8.55 -33.54
C ARG A 502 10.49 -7.15 -33.62
N ALA A 503 11.28 -6.14 -33.20
CA ALA A 503 11.02 -4.80 -33.69
C ALA A 503 10.92 -4.99 -35.21
N THR A 504 9.73 -4.74 -35.76
CA THR A 504 9.49 -4.89 -37.20
C THR A 504 10.67 -4.25 -37.94
N PRO A 505 11.22 -4.90 -38.98
CA PRO A 505 12.32 -4.32 -39.74
C PRO A 505 12.01 -2.90 -40.21
#